data_AF-A0A822EZX4-F1
#
_entry.id   AF-A0A822EZX4-F1
#
_cell.length_a   1.000
_cell.length_b   1.000
_cell.length_c   1.000
_cell.angle_alpha   90.00
_cell.angle_beta   90.00
_cell.angle_gamma   90.00
#
_symmetry.space_group_name_H-M   'P 1'
#
loop_
_entity.id
_entity.type
_entity.pdbx_description
1 polymer ?
#
loop_
_entity_poly.entity_id
_entity_poly.type
_entity_poly.pdbx_seq_one_letter_code
_entity_poly.pdbx_strand_id
1 'polypeptide(L)'
;MQSTTKIKKVTSVYDSLMDSVPDYSRFFTVDELINHSRSFALNHPSVVQYRNIGYSQNGEAIPMLTIGNGTKSLLLYACPH
;
A
#
# COMPACT_ATOMS: atom_id res chain seq x y z
N MET A 1 -10.81 5.05 49.17
CA MET A 1 -11.27 4.31 47.98
C MET A 1 -11.70 5.31 46.93
N GLN A 2 -10.88 5.59 45.92
CA GLN A 2 -11.32 6.34 44.74
C GLN A 2 -11.40 5.37 43.57
N SER A 3 -12.62 5.15 43.09
CA SER A 3 -12.91 4.32 41.92
C SER A 3 -12.56 5.13 40.68
N THR A 4 -11.41 4.84 40.07
CA THR A 4 -11.05 5.39 38.76
C THR A 4 -11.75 4.59 37.68
N THR A 5 -12.92 5.06 37.25
CA THR A 5 -13.57 4.55 36.04
C THR A 5 -12.69 4.86 34.84
N LYS A 6 -12.01 3.85 34.30
CA LYS A 6 -11.30 3.94 33.02
C LYS A 6 -12.32 4.22 31.91
N ILE A 7 -12.26 5.42 31.35
CA ILE A 7 -13.00 5.77 30.13
C ILE A 7 -12.39 4.93 28.99
N LYS A 8 -13.18 4.03 28.39
CA LYS A 8 -12.77 3.32 27.17
C LYS A 8 -12.70 4.33 26.03
N LYS A 9 -11.51 4.52 25.45
CA LYS A 9 -11.32 5.29 24.21
C LYS A 9 -12.09 4.57 23.10
N VAL A 10 -13.07 5.25 22.49
CA VAL A 10 -13.75 4.74 21.30
C VAL A 10 -12.82 4.98 20.12
N THR A 11 -12.19 3.92 19.63
CA THR A 11 -11.25 3.95 18.49
C THR A 11 -12.03 4.17 17.20
N SER A 12 -11.65 5.16 16.40
CA SER A 12 -12.32 5.44 15.11
C SER A 12 -11.94 4.41 14.04
N VAL A 13 -12.71 4.36 12.95
CA VAL A 13 -12.34 3.58 11.76
C VAL A 13 -10.97 4.01 11.21
N TYR A 14 -10.65 5.31 11.29
CA TYR A 14 -9.35 5.83 10.87
C TYR A 14 -8.21 5.29 11.73
N ASP A 15 -8.39 5.26 13.06
CA ASP A 15 -7.37 4.71 13.96
C ASP A 15 -7.11 3.23 13.66
N SER A 16 -8.17 2.44 13.42
CA SER A 16 -8.04 1.01 13.09
C SER A 16 -7.34 0.78 11.74
N LEU A 17 -7.56 1.66 10.76
CA LEU A 17 -6.87 1.61 9.48
C LEU A 17 -5.39 2.00 9.62
N MET A 18 -5.08 3.02 10.43
CA MET A 18 -3.70 3.42 10.70
C MET A 18 -2.94 2.30 11.41
N ASP A 19 -3.57 1.61 12.37
CA ASP A 19 -2.99 0.45 13.06
C ASP A 19 -2.72 -0.73 12.12
N SER A 20 -3.35 -0.79 10.94
CA SER A 20 -3.12 -1.84 9.94
C SER A 20 -1.92 -1.58 9.03
N VAL A 21 -1.39 -0.35 9.04
CA VAL A 21 -0.19 -0.01 8.25
C VAL A 21 1.03 -0.66 8.93
N PRO A 22 1.83 -1.46 8.20
CA PRO A 22 3.03 -2.06 8.78
C PRO A 22 4.01 -1.00 9.29
N ASP A 23 4.68 -1.31 10.41
CA ASP A 23 5.74 -0.48 10.96
C ASP A 23 7.04 -0.64 10.14
N TYR A 24 7.25 0.27 9.18
CA TYR A 24 8.44 0.28 8.33
C TYR A 24 9.56 1.07 8.99
N SER A 25 10.65 0.39 9.38
CA SER A 25 11.82 1.03 10.00
C SER A 25 12.81 1.66 9.02
N ARG A 26 12.64 1.38 7.71
CA ARG A 26 13.49 1.91 6.64
C ARG A 26 12.72 2.00 5.32
N PHE A 27 13.24 2.83 4.41
CA PHE A 27 12.80 2.82 3.03
C PHE A 27 13.28 1.57 2.30
N PHE A 28 12.48 1.14 1.34
CA PHE A 28 12.86 0.07 0.41
C PHE A 28 13.80 0.62 -0.66
N THR A 29 14.69 -0.22 -1.15
CA THR A 29 15.34 0.03 -2.45
C THR A 29 14.31 -0.12 -3.58
N VAL A 30 14.66 0.36 -4.78
CA VAL A 30 13.79 0.22 -5.96
C VAL A 30 13.46 -1.26 -6.23
N ASP A 31 14.47 -2.13 -6.20
CA ASP A 31 14.28 -3.57 -6.42
C ASP A 31 13.40 -4.22 -5.36
N GLU A 32 13.56 -3.85 -4.08
CA GLU A 32 12.73 -4.34 -2.99
C GLU A 32 11.27 -3.94 -3.16
N LEU A 33 11.02 -2.68 -3.55
CA LEU A 33 9.67 -2.16 -3.81
C LEU A 33 9.00 -2.89 -4.97
N ILE A 34 9.72 -3.11 -6.06
CA ILE A 34 9.21 -3.81 -7.25
C ILE A 34 8.91 -5.27 -6.92
N ASN A 35 9.83 -5.96 -6.23
CA ASN A 35 9.64 -7.36 -5.84
C ASN A 35 8.49 -7.54 -4.84
N HIS A 36 8.36 -6.63 -3.87
CA HIS A 36 7.23 -6.62 -2.95
C HIS A 36 5.90 -6.46 -3.71
N SER A 37 5.85 -5.52 -4.66
CA SER A 37 4.68 -5.27 -5.50
C SER A 37 4.29 -6.48 -6.36
N ARG A 38 5.26 -7.14 -7.00
CA ARG A 38 5.03 -8.37 -7.77
C ARG A 38 4.49 -9.49 -6.87
N SER A 39 5.10 -9.69 -5.70
CA SER A 39 4.70 -10.73 -4.75
C SER A 39 3.28 -10.49 -4.22
N PHE A 40 2.93 -9.23 -3.94
CA PHE A 40 1.58 -8.86 -3.51
C PHE A 40 0.53 -9.20 -4.57
N ALA A 41 0.81 -8.91 -5.85
CA ALA A 41 -0.10 -9.27 -6.94
C ALA A 41 -0.26 -10.79 -7.11
N LEU A 42 0.82 -11.56 -6.94
CA LEU A 42 0.78 -13.03 -6.98
C LEU A 42 -0.05 -13.63 -5.83
N ASN A 43 -0.01 -13.01 -4.66
CA ASN A 43 -0.75 -13.46 -3.48
C ASN A 43 -2.24 -13.08 -3.53
N HIS A 44 -2.62 -12.06 -4.32
CA HIS A 44 -3.99 -11.54 -4.41
C HIS A 44 -4.48 -11.37 -5.87
N PRO A 45 -4.41 -12.40 -6.72
CA PRO A 45 -4.63 -12.26 -8.16
C PRO A 45 -6.09 -11.96 -8.54
N SER A 46 -7.06 -12.21 -7.65
CA SER A 46 -8.47 -11.92 -7.90
C SER A 46 -8.81 -10.43 -7.83
N VAL A 47 -7.96 -9.61 -7.21
CA VAL A 47 -8.22 -8.19 -6.97
C VAL A 47 -7.06 -7.29 -7.38
N VAL A 48 -5.85 -7.83 -7.53
CA VAL A 48 -4.65 -7.08 -7.92
C VAL A 48 -4.16 -7.50 -9.29
N GLN A 49 -3.98 -6.53 -10.18
CA GLN A 49 -3.30 -6.72 -11.46
C GLN A 49 -1.95 -6.00 -11.43
N TYR A 50 -0.88 -6.70 -11.80
CA TYR A 50 0.44 -6.14 -12.03
C TYR A 50 0.72 -6.11 -13.54
N ARG A 51 1.09 -4.94 -14.07
CA ARG A 51 1.46 -4.78 -15.48
C ARG A 51 2.62 -3.81 -15.65
N ASN A 52 3.41 -3.99 -16.70
CA ASN A 52 4.39 -3.00 -17.13
C ASN A 52 3.69 -2.03 -18.10
N ILE A 53 3.73 -0.74 -17.80
CA ILE A 53 3.04 0.31 -18.59
C ILE A 53 3.98 1.05 -19.56
N GLY A 54 5.26 0.71 -19.54
CA GLY A 54 6.29 1.32 -20.37
C GLY A 54 7.68 0.98 -19.85
N TYR A 55 8.67 1.69 -20.38
CA TYR A 55 10.07 1.58 -19.99
C TYR A 55 10.66 2.97 -19.77
N SER A 56 11.56 3.10 -18.81
CA SER A 56 12.33 4.32 -18.55
C SER A 56 13.31 4.60 -19.70
N GLN A 57 13.96 5.76 -19.68
CA GLN A 57 15.03 6.06 -20.65
C GLN A 57 16.19 5.06 -20.58
N ASN A 58 16.44 4.49 -19.40
CA ASN A 58 17.46 3.46 -19.19
C ASN A 58 16.96 2.03 -19.51
N GLY A 59 15.74 1.90 -20.03
CA GLY A 59 15.15 0.61 -20.41
C GLY A 59 14.55 -0.19 -19.25
N GLU A 60 14.43 0.40 -18.07
CA GLU A 60 13.82 -0.28 -16.91
C GLU A 60 12.30 -0.28 -17.03
N ALA A 61 11.66 -1.42 -16.77
CA ALA A 61 10.21 -1.50 -16.83
C ALA A 61 9.55 -0.59 -15.78
N ILE A 62 8.48 0.11 -16.16
CA ILE A 62 7.66 0.91 -15.24
C ILE A 62 6.46 0.07 -14.82
N PRO A 63 6.44 -0.47 -13.59
CA PRO A 63 5.35 -1.31 -13.14
C PRO A 63 4.16 -0.48 -12.64
N MET A 64 2.97 -1.04 -12.79
CA MET A 64 1.73 -0.51 -12.25
C MET A 64 0.96 -1.63 -11.56
N LEU A 65 0.47 -1.34 -10.35
CA LEU A 65 -0.53 -2.12 -9.67
C LEU A 65 -1.89 -1.46 -9.85
N THR A 66 -2.89 -2.25 -10.21
CA THR A 66 -4.29 -1.86 -10.15
C THR A 66 -4.99 -2.76 -9.15
N ILE A 67 -5.67 -2.16 -8.17
CA ILE A 67 -6.32 -2.86 -7.06
C ILE A 67 -7.81 -2.57 -7.12
N GLY A 68 -8.61 -3.63 -7.24
CA GLY A 68 -10.07 -3.54 -7.33
C GLY A 68 -10.59 -3.10 -8.70
N ASN A 69 -11.91 -2.94 -8.79
CA ASN A 69 -12.66 -2.61 -10.01
C ASN A 69 -13.86 -1.70 -9.71
N GLY A 70 -13.73 -0.82 -8.70
CA GLY A 70 -14.80 0.08 -8.27
C GLY A 70 -15.15 1.16 -9.29
N THR A 71 -16.30 1.82 -9.08
CA THR A 71 -16.82 2.88 -9.98
C THR A 71 -16.04 4.19 -9.92
N LYS A 72 -15.20 4.37 -8.89
CA LYS A 72 -14.28 5.50 -8.74
C LYS A 72 -12.85 5.00 -8.88
N SER A 73 -12.07 5.67 -9.72
CA SER A 73 -10.66 5.37 -9.92
C SER A 73 -9.78 6.47 -9.31
N LEU A 74 -8.72 6.06 -8.63
CA LEU A 74 -7.69 6.95 -8.09
C LEU A 74 -6.35 6.52 -8.68
N LEU A 75 -5.61 7.48 -9.24
CA LEU A 75 -4.24 7.26 -9.68
C LEU A 75 -3.29 7.76 -8.61
N LEU A 76 -2.47 6.86 -8.08
CA LEU A 76 -1.38 7.17 -7.15
C LEU A 76 -0.06 6.86 -7.86
N TYR A 77 0.86 7.82 -7.84
CA TYR A 77 2.21 7.64 -8.37
C TYR A 77 3.21 8.32 -7.43
N ALA A 78 4.44 7.82 -7.39
CA ALA A 78 5.50 8.27 -6.50
C ALA A 78 6.81 8.44 -7.26
N CYS A 79 7.74 9.20 -6.67
CA CYS A 79 9.07 9.49 -7.23
C CYS A 79 9.08 10.15 -8.64
N PRO A 80 8.31 11.22 -8.89
CA PRO A 80 8.26 11.85 -10.22
C PRO A 80 9.41 12.84 -10.51
N HIS A 81 10.33 13.04 -9.56
CA HIS A 81 11.35 14.10 -9.58
C HIS A 81 12.52 13.79 -10.53
#